data_AF-A0A009QNL1-F1
#
_entry.id   AF-A0A009QNL1-F1
#
_cell.length_a   1.000
_cell.length_b   1.000
_cell.length_c   1.000
_cell.angle_alpha   90.00
_cell.angle_beta   90.00
_cell.angle_gamma   90.00
#
_symmetry.space_group_name_H-M   'P 1'
#
loop_
_entity.id
_entity.type
_entity.pdbx_description
1 polymer ?
#
loop_
_entity_poly.entity_id
_entity_poly.type
_entity_poly.pdbx_seq_one_letter_code
_entity_poly.pdbx_strand_id
1 'polypeptide(L)'
;MQSDSTAENTQANIQSKFHCKCGGLILPDFDAYKVGDEVNFMVQKRENTYQGKIEVSQKAYIGEITEINGDQITVKASVRTYVLSRYEITPKDAPGPIDYFRIGKCRSSSGQD
;
A
#
# COMPACT_ATOMS: atom_id res chain seq x y z
N MET A 1 -28.83 -16.62 16.84
CA MET A 1 -28.30 -15.26 17.04
C MET A 1 -27.04 -15.16 16.19
N GLN A 2 -27.18 -14.59 14.99
CA GLN A 2 -26.11 -14.40 14.01
C GLN A 2 -25.35 -13.12 14.35
N SER A 3 -24.06 -13.25 14.66
CA SER A 3 -23.19 -12.10 14.87
C SER A 3 -21.74 -12.49 14.60
N ASP A 4 -21.43 -12.94 13.38
CA ASP A 4 -20.03 -13.11 12.92
C ASP A 4 -19.87 -13.00 11.38
N SER A 5 -20.91 -12.68 10.60
CA SER A 5 -20.81 -12.74 9.13
C SER A 5 -20.38 -11.44 8.43
N THR A 6 -20.20 -10.32 9.14
CA THR A 6 -19.87 -9.02 8.52
C THR A 6 -18.36 -8.80 8.35
N ALA A 7 -17.54 -9.34 9.25
CA ALA A 7 -16.08 -9.16 9.21
C ALA A 7 -15.42 -10.03 8.12
N GLU A 8 -15.83 -11.30 7.99
CA GLU A 8 -15.30 -12.23 6.98
C GLU A 8 -15.68 -11.82 5.55
N ASN A 9 -16.88 -11.29 5.36
CA ASN A 9 -17.38 -10.89 4.04
C ASN A 9 -16.70 -9.59 3.54
N THR A 10 -16.27 -8.73 4.46
CA THR A 10 -15.49 -7.52 4.14
C THR A 10 -14.06 -7.88 3.72
N GLN A 11 -13.42 -8.83 4.40
CA GLN A 11 -12.08 -9.32 4.07
C GLN A 11 -12.03 -10.05 2.71
N ALA A 12 -13.03 -10.89 2.39
CA ALA A 12 -13.13 -11.55 1.09
C ALA A 12 -13.35 -10.54 -0.06
N ASN A 13 -14.11 -9.47 0.19
CA ASN A 13 -14.34 -8.40 -0.80
C ASN A 13 -13.06 -7.59 -1.08
N ILE A 14 -12.31 -7.23 -0.03
CA ILE A 14 -11.01 -6.53 -0.15
C ILE A 14 -10.00 -7.40 -0.91
N GLN A 15 -9.98 -8.71 -0.63
CA GLN A 15 -9.08 -9.65 -1.31
C GLN A 15 -9.40 -9.73 -2.81
N SER A 16 -10.67 -9.70 -3.22
CA SER A 16 -11.07 -9.72 -4.64
C SER A 16 -10.76 -8.43 -5.42
N LYS A 17 -10.63 -7.29 -4.74
CA LYS A 17 -10.39 -5.98 -5.39
C LYS A 17 -8.94 -5.80 -5.85
N PHE A 18 -8.00 -6.34 -5.10
CA PHE A 18 -6.56 -6.15 -5.35
C PHE A 18 -5.88 -7.42 -5.86
N HIS A 19 -6.56 -8.56 -5.88
CA HIS A 19 -6.03 -9.81 -6.42
C HIS A 19 -6.68 -10.15 -7.75
N CYS A 20 -5.84 -10.57 -8.68
CA CYS A 20 -6.22 -11.05 -9.99
C CYS A 20 -6.59 -12.54 -9.92
N LYS A 21 -7.37 -13.03 -10.89
CA LYS A 21 -7.68 -14.47 -11.00
C LYS A 21 -6.43 -15.36 -11.17
N CYS A 22 -5.34 -14.79 -11.70
CA CYS A 22 -4.06 -15.50 -11.83
C CYS A 22 -3.21 -15.51 -10.54
N GLY A 23 -3.71 -14.96 -9.43
CA GLY A 23 -3.01 -14.89 -8.15
C GLY A 23 -2.04 -13.70 -7.99
N GLY A 24 -1.83 -12.89 -9.04
CA GLY A 24 -1.05 -11.65 -8.96
C GLY A 24 -1.84 -10.46 -8.41
N LEU A 25 -1.16 -9.36 -8.08
CA LEU A 25 -1.80 -8.15 -7.56
C LEU A 25 -2.16 -7.15 -8.66
N ILE A 26 -3.36 -6.59 -8.60
CA ILE A 26 -3.81 -5.48 -9.45
C ILE A 26 -3.18 -4.20 -8.91
N LEU A 27 -2.42 -3.50 -9.75
CA LEU A 27 -1.82 -2.23 -9.35
C LEU A 27 -2.90 -1.21 -9.00
N PRO A 28 -2.68 -0.37 -7.96
CA PRO A 28 -3.56 0.75 -7.71
C PRO A 28 -3.60 1.67 -8.92
N ASP A 29 -4.76 2.28 -9.15
CA ASP A 29 -4.84 3.44 -10.03
C ASP A 29 -4.20 4.64 -9.32
N PHE A 30 -2.94 4.88 -9.64
CA PHE A 30 -2.14 5.94 -9.03
C PHE A 30 -2.67 7.34 -9.37
N ASP A 31 -3.46 7.48 -10.44
CA ASP A 31 -4.03 8.75 -10.86
C ASP A 31 -5.36 9.08 -10.18
N ALA A 32 -5.96 8.10 -9.49
CA ALA A 32 -7.20 8.27 -8.75
C ALA A 32 -7.02 8.91 -7.36
N TYR A 33 -5.79 9.17 -6.91
CA TYR A 33 -5.55 9.75 -5.58
C TYR A 33 -6.06 11.18 -5.47
N LYS A 34 -6.71 11.48 -4.34
CA LYS A 34 -7.15 12.82 -3.96
C LYS A 34 -6.75 13.15 -2.52
N VAL A 35 -6.69 14.45 -2.23
CA VAL A 35 -6.54 14.95 -0.86
C VAL A 35 -7.69 14.41 0.00
N GLY A 36 -7.37 13.91 1.19
CA GLY A 36 -8.29 13.23 2.10
C GLY A 36 -8.31 11.70 1.97
N ASP A 37 -7.66 11.11 0.97
CA ASP A 37 -7.56 9.65 0.87
C ASP A 37 -6.63 9.08 1.94
N GLU A 38 -7.04 7.97 2.56
CA GLU A 38 -6.16 7.17 3.43
C GLU A 38 -5.29 6.22 2.60
N VAL A 39 -3.99 6.27 2.85
CA VAL A 39 -2.99 5.47 2.15
C VAL A 39 -2.08 4.72 3.12
N ASN A 40 -1.62 3.56 2.67
CA ASN A 40 -0.58 2.76 3.30
C ASN A 40 0.76 3.05 2.62
N PHE A 41 1.83 3.16 3.40
CA PHE A 41 3.19 3.39 2.91
C PHE A 41 4.22 2.78 3.84
N MET A 42 5.45 2.60 3.33
CA MET A 42 6.55 2.02 4.11
C MET A 42 7.69 3.00 4.26
N VAL A 43 8.13 3.20 5.50
CA VAL A 43 9.32 4.01 5.79
C VAL A 43 10.46 3.08 6.18
N GLN A 44 11.58 3.22 5.48
CA GLN A 44 12.82 2.54 5.81
C GLN A 44 13.63 3.41 6.78
N LYS A 45 13.97 2.85 7.94
CA LYS A 45 14.89 3.44 8.90
C LYS A 45 16.21 2.69 8.85
N ARG A 46 17.31 3.42 8.68
CA ARG A 46 18.67 2.88 8.72
C ARG A 46 19.36 3.41 9.97
N GLU A 47 19.85 2.52 10.81
CA GLU A 47 20.57 2.88 12.02
C GLU A 47 21.95 2.25 11.99
N ASN A 48 22.97 3.04 12.33
CA ASN A 48 24.31 2.53 12.48
C ASN A 48 24.40 1.83 13.83
N THR A 49 24.66 0.53 13.82
CA THR A 49 24.88 -0.24 15.03
C THR A 49 26.37 -0.32 15.35
N TYR A 50 26.69 -0.59 16.61
CA TYR A 50 28.07 -0.74 17.07
C TYR A 50 28.76 -1.88 16.30
N GLN A 51 30.04 -1.68 15.93
CA GLN A 51 30.85 -2.56 15.04
C GLN A 51 30.59 -2.43 13.52
N GLY A 52 30.04 -1.31 13.04
CA GLY A 52 29.99 -1.00 11.60
C GLY A 52 28.93 -1.78 10.82
N LYS A 53 27.96 -2.39 11.50
CA LYS A 53 26.79 -3.01 10.87
C LYS A 53 25.68 -1.96 10.72
N ILE A 54 25.00 -1.98 9.58
CA ILE A 54 23.82 -1.13 9.34
C ILE A 54 22.59 -1.98 9.61
N GLU A 55 21.79 -1.58 10.60
CA GLU A 55 20.47 -2.15 10.81
C GLU A 55 19.47 -1.42 9.93
N VAL A 56 18.73 -2.18 9.14
CA VAL A 56 17.68 -1.67 8.27
C VAL A 56 16.36 -2.21 8.78
N SER A 57 15.50 -1.32 9.28
CA SER A 57 14.12 -1.65 9.61
C SER A 57 13.17 -1.00 8.61
N GLN A 58 12.11 -1.73 8.24
CA GLN A 58 11.04 -1.21 7.41
C GLN A 58 9.74 -1.33 8.19
N LYS A 59 8.99 -0.23 8.28
CA LYS A 59 7.72 -0.20 9.00
C LYS A 59 6.63 0.38 8.12
N ALA A 60 5.49 -0.30 8.09
CA ALA A 60 4.29 0.17 7.43
C ALA A 60 3.57 1.21 8.30
N TYR A 61 3.02 2.22 7.64
CA TYR A 61 2.26 3.31 8.23
C TYR A 61 1.01 3.58 7.40
N ILE A 62 -0.05 4.00 8.09
CA ILE A 62 -1.24 4.56 7.47
C ILE A 62 -1.23 6.06 7.72
N GLY A 63 -1.61 6.83 6.71
CA GLY A 63 -1.80 8.27 6.82
C GLY A 63 -2.77 8.80 5.79
N GLU A 64 -3.09 10.08 5.89
CA GLU A 64 -4.03 10.77 5.01
C GLU A 64 -3.27 11.69 4.05
N ILE A 65 -3.63 11.70 2.77
CA ILE A 65 -3.07 12.63 1.79
C ILE A 65 -3.54 14.04 2.12
N THR A 66 -2.59 14.94 2.36
CA THR A 66 -2.83 16.36 2.66
C THR A 66 -2.51 17.28 1.49
N GLU A 67 -1.67 16.84 0.55
CA GLU A 67 -1.28 17.63 -0.63
C GLU A 67 -0.82 16.71 -1.77
N ILE A 68 -1.10 17.12 -3.01
CA ILE A 68 -0.67 16.41 -4.24
C ILE A 68 -0.03 17.44 -5.17
N ASN A 69 1.28 17.31 -5.38
CA ASN A 69 2.08 18.14 -6.29
C ASN A 69 2.71 17.25 -7.37
N GLY A 70 1.92 16.92 -8.39
CA GLY A 70 2.31 15.95 -9.42
C GLY A 70 2.50 14.56 -8.81
N ASP A 71 3.72 14.03 -8.91
CA ASP A 71 4.10 12.72 -8.32
C ASP A 71 4.54 12.83 -6.86
N GLN A 72 4.66 14.03 -6.31
CA GLN A 72 4.97 14.23 -4.90
C GLN A 72 3.68 14.32 -4.09
N ILE A 73 3.53 13.42 -3.11
CA ILE A 73 2.36 13.31 -2.24
C ILE A 73 2.78 13.60 -0.80
N THR A 74 2.14 14.58 -0.17
CA THR A 74 2.33 14.87 1.26
C THR A 74 1.30 14.10 2.07
N VAL A 75 1.75 13.16 2.90
CA VAL A 75 0.92 12.29 3.72
C VAL A 75 1.11 12.61 5.20
N LYS A 76 0.02 12.88 5.91
CA LYS A 76 0.02 13.07 7.37
C LYS A 76 -0.31 11.76 8.05
N ALA A 77 0.66 11.18 8.75
CA ALA A 77 0.45 10.09 9.68
C ALA A 77 0.29 10.63 11.11
N SER A 78 -0.09 9.75 12.05
CA SER A 78 -0.44 10.09 13.43
C SER A 78 0.49 11.11 14.12
N VAL A 79 1.81 11.03 13.91
CA VAL A 79 2.80 11.89 14.60
C VAL A 79 3.68 12.68 13.63
N ARG A 80 3.69 12.34 12.34
CA ARG A 80 4.65 12.89 11.37
C ARG A 80 4.01 13.09 10.01
N THR A 81 4.48 14.10 9.30
CA THR A 81 4.19 14.31 7.88
C THR A 81 5.34 13.77 7.05
N TYR A 82 5.00 13.06 5.98
CA TYR A 82 5.94 12.48 5.04
C TYR A 82 5.68 13.04 3.65
N VAL A 83 6.75 13.25 2.89
CA VAL A 83 6.69 13.59 1.48
C VAL A 83 7.18 12.37 0.72
N LEU A 84 6.29 11.75 -0.06
CA LEU A 84 6.49 10.46 -0.70
C LEU A 84 6.23 10.57 -2.19
N SER A 85 6.77 9.65 -2.98
CA SER A 85 6.34 9.49 -4.37
C SER A 85 4.96 8.84 -4.41
N ARG A 86 4.15 9.21 -5.40
CA ARG A 86 2.89 8.58 -5.80
C ARG A 86 3.01 7.05 -5.93
N TYR A 87 4.18 6.54 -6.29
CA TYR A 87 4.44 5.11 -6.47
C TYR A 87 4.93 4.39 -5.20
N GLU A 88 5.16 5.12 -4.10
CA GLU A 88 5.59 4.58 -2.81
C GLU A 88 4.43 4.40 -1.82
N ILE A 89 3.21 4.74 -2.25
CA ILE A 89 1.99 4.64 -1.46
C ILE A 89 1.00 3.69 -2.15
N THR A 90 0.15 3.05 -1.37
CA THR A 90 -0.97 2.24 -1.84
C THR A 90 -2.24 2.67 -1.09
N PRO A 91 -3.45 2.46 -1.62
CA PRO A 91 -4.67 2.67 -0.84
C PRO A 91 -4.62 1.91 0.49
N LYS A 92 -5.21 2.44 1.57
CA LYS A 92 -5.17 1.81 2.91
C LYS A 92 -5.53 0.32 2.91
N ASP A 93 -6.54 -0.06 2.13
CA ASP A 93 -7.03 -1.44 2.05
C ASP A 93 -6.28 -2.31 1.02
N ALA A 94 -5.36 -1.72 0.26
CA ALA A 94 -4.54 -2.45 -0.70
C ALA A 94 -3.33 -3.11 -0.01
N PRO A 95 -2.78 -4.19 -0.59
CA PRO A 95 -1.48 -4.72 -0.19
C PRO A 95 -0.41 -3.62 -0.17
N GLY A 96 0.58 -3.76 0.70
CA GLY A 96 1.65 -2.77 0.81
C GLY A 96 2.53 -2.74 -0.43
N PRO A 97 3.29 -1.66 -0.66
CA PRO A 97 4.24 -1.57 -1.78
C PRO A 97 5.20 -2.78 -1.87
N ILE A 98 5.61 -3.36 -0.74
CA ILE A 98 6.46 -4.56 -0.72
C ILE A 98 5.73 -5.83 -1.18
N ASP A 99 4.42 -5.92 -0.96
CA ASP A 99 3.62 -7.07 -1.37
C ASP A 99 3.50 -7.12 -2.90
N TYR A 100 3.40 -5.96 -3.54
CA TYR A 100 3.49 -5.84 -5.00
C TYR A 100 4.84 -6.31 -5.56
N PHE A 101 5.94 -6.12 -4.81
CA PHE A 101 7.24 -6.66 -5.19
C PHE A 101 7.33 -8.18 -4.98
N ARG A 102 6.76 -8.70 -3.88
CA ARG A 102 6.84 -10.13 -3.50
C ARG A 102 5.92 -11.05 -4.31
N ILE A 103 4.65 -10.65 -4.45
CA ILE A 103 3.61 -11.45 -5.12
C ILE A 103 3.70 -11.26 -6.63
N GLY A 104 4.14 -10.08 -7.06
CA GLY A 104 4.18 -9.70 -8.47
C GLY A 104 2.85 -9.12 -8.94
N LYS A 105 2.94 -8.32 -10.00
CA LYS A 105 1.80 -7.65 -10.63
C LYS A 105 1.01 -8.66 -11.46
N CYS A 106 -0.31 -8.48 -11.55
CA CYS A 106 -1.12 -9.25 -12.48
C CYS A 106 -0.58 -9.05 -13.90
N ARG A 107 -0.16 -10.15 -14.53
CA ARG A 107 0.34 -10.18 -15.91
C ARG A 107 -0.75 -10.61 -16.89
N SER A 108 -2.02 -10.32 -16.65
CA SER A 108 -3.05 -10.61 -17.65
C SER A 108 -2.82 -9.71 -18.87
N SER A 109 -1.90 -10.13 -19.73
CA SER A 109 -2.04 -10.00 -21.17
C SER A 109 -3.36 -10.67 -21.50
N SER A 110 -4.24 -9.95 -22.19
CA SER A 110 -5.29 -10.52 -23.03
C SER A 110 -5.00 -11.98 -23.40
N GLY A 111 -5.83 -12.88 -22.87
CA GLY A 111 -5.83 -14.31 -23.15
C GLY A 111 -7.22 -14.85 -22.89
N GLN A 112 -8.22 -14.21 -23.51
CA GLN A 112 -9.42 -14.92 -23.93
C GLN A 112 -9.01 -15.68 -25.19
N ASP A 113 -8.85 -16.99 -25.09
CA ASP A 113 -9.03 -17.95 -26.18
C ASP A 113 -10.16 -18.90 -25.76
#